data_AF-A0A535JBZ8-F1
#
_entry.id   AF-A0A535JBZ8-F1
#
_cell.length_a   1.000
_cell.length_b   1.000
_cell.length_c   1.000
_cell.angle_alpha   90.00
_cell.angle_beta   90.00
_cell.angle_gamma   90.00
#
_symmetry.space_group_name_H-M   'P 1'
#
loop_
_entity.id
_entity.type
_entity.pdbx_description
1 polymer ?
#
loop_
_entity_poly.entity_id
_entity_poly.type
_entity_poly.pdbx_seq_one_letter_code
_entity_poly.pdbx_strand_id
1 'polypeptide(L)' 'MREHGYVETQPLTNGESRDGATARVGEKVWVVPSHVCATVNLHDEIWYGRGGRVEGSWKVAARGKVR' A
#
# COMPACT_ATOMS: atom_id res chain seq x y z
N MET A 1 19.27 -4.14 -0.63
CA MET A 1 17.83 -4.01 -0.96
C MET A 1 17.10 -3.67 0.34
N ARG A 2 16.18 -2.70 0.34
CA ARG A 2 15.33 -2.42 1.51
C ARG A 2 13.90 -2.75 1.08
N GLU A 3 13.32 -3.80 1.66
CA GLU A 3 12.03 -4.37 1.23
C GLU A 3 11.06 -4.59 2.40
N HIS A 4 11.39 -4.05 3.57
CA HIS A 4 10.63 -4.23 4.79
C HIS A 4 10.11 -2.89 5.32
N GLY A 5 8.87 -2.89 5.81
CA GLY A 5 8.27 -1.81 6.59
C GLY A 5 7.78 -2.34 7.94
N TYR A 6 7.65 -1.47 8.93
CA TYR A 6 7.12 -1.80 10.24
C TYR A 6 5.67 -1.30 10.37
N VAL A 7 4.80 -2.15 10.89
CA VAL A 7 3.39 -1.81 11.17
C VAL A 7 3.14 -2.10 12.63
N GLU A 8 2.76 -1.06 13.37
CA GLU A 8 2.30 -1.21 14.75
C GLU A 8 0.80 -1.56 14.75
N THR A 9 0.45 -2.67 15.40
CA THR A 9 -0.92 -3.21 15.41
C THR A 9 -1.69 -2.84 16.67
N GLN A 10 -1.17 -1.93 17.49
CA GLN A 10 -1.85 -1.56 18.73
C GLN A 10 -3.10 -0.71 18.41
N PRO A 11 -4.25 -0.99 19.05
CA PRO A 11 -5.42 -0.12 18.92
C PRO A 11 -5.07 1.29 19.41
N LEU A 12 -5.51 2.32 18.70
CA LEU A 12 -5.41 3.73 19.14
C LEU A 12 -6.35 4.08 20.31
N THR A 13 -6.84 3.09 21.06
CA THR A 13 -7.77 3.26 22.18
C THR A 13 -7.05 3.11 23.52
N ASN A 14 -7.59 3.74 24.56
CA ASN A 14 -7.04 3.79 25.92
C ASN A 14 -7.13 2.43 26.65
N GLY A 15 -6.61 1.35 26.07
CA GLY A 15 -6.57 0.02 26.69
C GLY A 15 -7.75 -0.90 26.38
N GLU A 16 -8.63 -0.54 25.45
CA GLU A 16 -9.72 -1.45 25.01
C GLU A 16 -9.29 -2.22 23.75
N SER A 17 -8.86 -3.47 23.95
CA SER A 17 -8.58 -4.41 22.88
C SER A 17 -9.88 -4.75 22.14
N ARG A 18 -10.05 -4.22 20.91
CA ARG A 18 -11.02 -4.80 19.99
C ARG A 18 -10.46 -6.14 19.50
N ASP A 19 -11.17 -7.24 19.77
CA ASP A 19 -10.95 -8.53 19.13
C ASP A 19 -11.07 -8.36 17.61
N GLY A 20 -9.93 -8.13 16.95
CA GLY A 20 -9.86 -7.76 15.53
C GLY A 20 -8.70 -6.85 15.14
N ALA A 21 -7.93 -6.31 16.10
CA ALA A 21 -6.89 -5.31 15.82
C ALA A 21 -5.49 -5.86 15.48
N THR A 22 -5.31 -7.18 15.31
CA THR A 22 -3.98 -7.76 15.05
C THR A 22 -3.90 -8.34 13.65
N ALA A 23 -3.10 -7.71 12.78
CA ALA A 23 -2.79 -8.24 11.46
C ALA A 23 -2.12 -9.62 11.58
N ARG A 24 -2.50 -10.56 10.72
CA ARG A 24 -1.96 -11.92 10.72
C ARG A 24 -0.85 -12.08 9.68
N VAL A 25 0.08 -13.00 9.92
CA VAL A 25 1.09 -13.36 8.91
C VAL A 25 0.39 -13.87 7.65
N GLY A 26 0.75 -13.30 6.49
CA GLY A 26 0.13 -13.60 5.19
C GLY A 26 -1.09 -12.72 4.86
N GLU A 27 -1.57 -11.91 5.80
CA GLU A 27 -2.64 -10.94 5.54
C GLU A 27 -2.15 -9.83 4.60
N LYS A 28 -2.95 -9.52 3.59
CA LYS A 28 -2.69 -8.40 2.68
C LYS A 28 -3.25 -7.12 3.30
N VAL A 29 -2.40 -6.11 3.40
CA VAL A 29 -2.78 -4.78 3.89
C VAL A 29 -2.73 -3.76 2.77
N TRP A 30 -3.53 -2.70 2.89
CA TRP A 30 -3.45 -1.53 2.02
C TRP A 30 -2.59 -0.46 2.66
N VAL A 31 -1.66 0.10 1.89
CA VAL A 31 -0.80 1.20 2.32
C VAL A 31 -1.04 2.40 1.42
N VAL A 32 -1.38 3.54 2.03
CA VAL A 32 -1.49 4.81 1.31
C VAL A 32 -0.11 5.47 1.31
N PRO A 33 0.51 5.73 0.13
CA PRO A 33 1.82 6.37 0.09
C PRO A 33 1.73 7.83 0.54
N SER A 34 2.76 8.31 1.22
CA SER A 34 2.86 9.70 1.67
C SER A 34 3.01 10.69 0.50
N HIS A 35 3.74 10.30 -0.55
CA HIS A 35 3.94 11.13 -1.74
C HIS A 35 3.73 10.31 -3.01
N VAL A 36 2.56 10.50 -3.63
CA VAL A 36 2.14 9.72 -4.80
C VAL A 36 3.12 9.79 -5.97
N CYS A 37 3.68 10.97 -6.27
CA CYS A 37 4.53 11.13 -7.45
C CYS A 37 5.81 10.30 -7.34
N ALA A 38 6.37 10.17 -6.14
CA ALA A 38 7.57 9.38 -5.91
C ALA A 38 7.26 7.89 -6.04
N THR A 39 6.17 7.43 -5.41
CA THR A 39 5.72 6.03 -5.49
C THR A 39 5.39 5.61 -6.91
N VAL A 40 4.67 6.44 -7.68
CA VAL A 40 4.34 6.15 -9.08
C VAL A 40 5.61 5.97 -9.92
N ASN A 41 6.63 6.81 -9.72
CA ASN A 41 7.89 6.71 -10.45
C ASN A 41 8.71 5.45 -10.11
N LEU A 42 8.40 4.76 -9.02
CA LEU A 42 9.03 3.49 -8.63
C LEU A 42 8.39 2.26 -9.28
N HIS A 43 7.24 2.38 -9.95
CA HIS A 43 6.52 1.26 -10.58
C HIS A 43 6.48 1.40 -12.11
N ASP A 44 6.51 0.28 -12.83
CA ASP A 44 6.35 0.25 -14.30
C ASP A 44 4.88 0.27 -14.71
N GLU A 45 4.00 -0.22 -13.83
CA GLU A 45 2.58 -0.41 -14.07
C GLU A 45 1.76 -0.12 -12.81
N ILE A 46 0.56 0.41 -13.00
CA ILE A 46 -0.43 0.69 -11.96
C ILE A 46 -1.68 -0.12 -12.25
N TRP A 47 -2.17 -0.88 -11.27
CA TRP A 47 -3.40 -1.64 -11.35
C TRP A 47 -4.57 -0.81 -10.80
N TYR A 48 -5.72 -0.89 -11.47
CA TYR A 48 -6.95 -0.22 -11.02
C TYR A 48 -8.13 -1.19 -10.98
N GLY A 49 -9.13 -0.87 -10.16
CA GLY A 49 -10.27 -1.74 -9.94
C GLY A 49 -11.33 -1.12 -9.04
N ARG A 50 -12.43 -1.85 -8.88
CA ARG A 50 -13.58 -1.44 -8.07
C ARG A 50 -14.20 -2.66 -7.39
N GLY A 51 -14.69 -2.47 -6.16
CA GLY A 51 -15.37 -3.52 -5.42
C GLY A 51 -14.50 -4.76 -5.16
N GLY A 52 -13.20 -4.57 -4.94
CA GLY A 52 -12.24 -5.66 -4.72
C GLY A 52 -11.84 -6.44 -5.98
N ARG A 53 -12.29 -6.02 -7.17
CA ARG A 53 -11.93 -6.67 -8.44
C ARG A 53 -11.06 -5.74 -9.28
N VAL A 54 -9.95 -6.28 -9.79
CA VAL A 54 -9.09 -5.62 -10.78
C VAL A 54 -9.85 -5.50 -12.09
N GLU A 55 -9.83 -4.30 -12.68
CA GLU A 55 -10.48 -4.00 -13.96
C GLU A 55 -9.46 -3.81 -15.09
N GLY A 56 -8.21 -3.50 -14.76
CA GLY A 56 -7.13 -3.39 -15.73
C GLY A 56 -5.87 -2.79 -15.13
N SER A 57 -4.97 -2.38 -16.00
CA SER A 57 -3.70 -1.75 -15.65
C SER A 57 -3.29 -0.64 -16.61
N TRP A 58 -2.46 0.29 -16.13
CA TRP A 58 -1.84 1.34 -16.92
C TRP A 58 -0.33 1.27 -16.82
N LYS A 59 0.34 1.34 -17.97
CA LYS A 59 1.79 1.55 -18.00
C LYS A 59 2.13 2.96 -17.52
N VAL A 60 3.13 3.08 -16.65
CA VAL A 60 3.70 4.36 -16.23
C VAL A 60 4.66 4.84 -17.33
N ALA A 61 4.09 5.41 -18.40
CA ALA A 61 4.83 5.77 -19.61
C ALA A 61 6.00 6.75 -19.36
N ALA A 62 5.89 7.58 -18.31
CA ALA A 62 6.90 8.57 -17.95
C ALA A 62 7.85 8.11 -16.83
N ARG A 63 7.88 6.83 -16.46
CA ARG A 63 8.80 6.32 -15.43
C ARG A 63 10.25 6.73 -15.73
N GLY A 64 10.92 7.32 -14.74
CA GLY A 64 12.31 7.76 -14.82
C GLY A 64 12.53 9.01 -15.69
N LYS A 65 11.48 9.66 -16.19
CA LYS A 65 11.57 10.89 -16.97
C LYS A 65 11.61 12.12 -16.06
N VAL A 66 12.70 12.22 -15.30
CA VAL A 66 13.00 13.37 -14.42
C VAL A 66 13.98 14.30 -15.15
N ARG A 67 13.79 15.62 -15.03
CA ARG A 67 14.66 16.66 -15.62
C ARG A 67 15.68 17.15 -14.60
#